data_AF-M8AT76-F1
#
_entry.id   AF-M8AT76-F1
#
_cell.length_a   1.000
_cell.length_b   1.000
_cell.length_c   1.000
_cell.angle_alpha   90.00
_cell.angle_beta   90.00
_cell.angle_gamma   90.00
#
_symmetry.space_group_name_H-M   'P 1'
#
loop_
_entity.id
_entity.type
_entity.pdbx_description
1 polymer ?
#
loop_
_entity_poly.entity_id
_entity_poly.type
_entity_poly.pdbx_seq_one_letter_code
_entity_poly.pdbx_strand_id
1 'polypeptide(L)' 'MKFCLETDNWSVKAIRRKTTGTGRMRYMRHVPRRFKSNFREGTEAAPRSKGASSSGN' A
#
# COMPACT_ATOMS: atom_id res chain seq x y z
N MET A 1 5.50 -0.71 -27.16
CA MET A 1 4.69 -0.91 -25.93
C MET A 1 3.26 -0.47 -26.19
N LYS A 2 2.48 -1.30 -26.86
CA LYS A 2 1.09 -1.03 -27.24
C LYS A 2 0.25 -2.16 -26.66
N PHE A 3 0.38 -2.37 -25.34
CA PHE A 3 -0.28 -3.48 -24.67
C PHE A 3 -1.75 -3.12 -24.47
N CYS A 4 -2.54 -3.40 -25.51
CA CYS A 4 -3.94 -3.80 -25.41
C CYS A 4 -4.83 -2.85 -24.57
N LEU A 5 -4.96 -1.60 -25.03
CA LEU A 5 -6.07 -0.71 -24.65
C LEU A 5 -7.31 -0.94 -25.52
N GLU A 6 -7.32 -1.99 -26.35
CA GLU A 6 -8.54 -2.50 -26.98
C GLU A 6 -9.27 -3.34 -25.92
N THR A 7 -9.89 -2.67 -24.95
CA THR A 7 -10.71 -3.34 -23.94
C THR A 7 -12.15 -3.30 -24.42
N ASP A 8 -12.56 -4.37 -25.08
CA ASP A 8 -13.97 -4.69 -25.21
C ASP A 8 -14.62 -4.64 -23.83
N ASN A 9 -15.59 -3.73 -23.63
CA ASN A 9 -16.33 -3.58 -22.37
C ASN A 9 -17.05 -4.88 -21.95
N TRP A 10 -17.20 -5.82 -22.89
CA TRP A 10 -17.75 -7.15 -22.67
C TRP A 10 -16.84 -8.07 -21.85
N SER A 11 -15.53 -7.80 -21.72
CA SER A 11 -14.56 -8.65 -21.01
C SER A 11 -13.93 -7.99 -19.78
N VAL A 12 -14.76 -7.70 -18.77
CA VAL A 12 -14.34 -7.09 -17.49
C VAL A 12 -13.23 -7.88 -16.78
N LYS A 13 -13.22 -9.22 -16.91
CA LYS A 13 -12.20 -10.09 -16.29
C LYS A 13 -10.80 -9.86 -16.87
N ALA A 14 -10.70 -9.64 -18.19
CA ALA A 14 -9.43 -9.34 -18.84
C ALA A 14 -8.90 -7.97 -18.40
N ILE A 15 -9.80 -6.99 -18.29
CA ILE A 15 -9.49 -5.63 -17.79
C ILE A 15 -8.94 -5.71 -16.34
N ARG A 16 -9.61 -6.43 -15.43
CA ARG A 16 -9.17 -6.59 -14.03
C ARG A 16 -7.80 -7.26 -13.86
N ARG A 17 -7.40 -8.13 -14.79
CA ARG A 17 -6.08 -8.78 -14.74
C ARG A 17 -4.95 -7.89 -15.23
N LYS A 18 -5.25 -6.97 -16.16
CA LYS A 18 -4.26 -6.07 -16.77
C LYS A 18 -4.19 -4.71 -16.09
N THR A 19 -5.23 -4.30 -15.37
CA THR A 19 -5.30 -2.98 -14.72
C THR A 19 -4.18 -2.77 -13.71
N THR A 20 -3.71 -1.53 -13.65
CA THR A 20 -2.72 -1.05 -12.69
C THR A 20 -3.24 -1.29 -11.27
N GLY A 21 -2.41 -1.82 -10.38
CA GLY A 21 -2.87 -2.28 -9.06
C GLY A 21 -2.59 -3.77 -8.82
N THR A 22 -2.54 -4.56 -9.88
CA THR A 22 -2.31 -6.00 -9.83
C THR A 22 -0.80 -6.32 -9.97
N GLY A 23 -0.28 -7.25 -9.15
CA GLY A 23 1.11 -7.72 -9.23
C GLY A 23 2.11 -7.00 -8.32
N ARG A 24 3.40 -7.00 -8.69
CA ARG A 24 4.52 -6.54 -7.85
C ARG A 24 4.75 -5.03 -7.95
N MET A 25 3.75 -4.22 -7.62
CA MET A 25 3.87 -2.75 -7.56
C MET A 25 4.75 -2.28 -6.40
N ARG A 26 6.06 -2.56 -6.48
CA ARG A 26 7.04 -2.37 -5.40
C ARG A 26 7.03 -0.94 -4.87
N TYR A 27 7.00 0.07 -5.75
CA TYR A 27 6.97 1.47 -5.35
C TYR A 27 5.56 1.93 -4.94
N MET A 28 4.58 1.76 -5.84
CA MET A 28 3.23 2.30 -5.66
C MET A 28 2.44 1.65 -4.50
N ARG A 29 2.84 0.47 -3.99
CA ARG A 29 2.26 -0.10 -2.76
C ARG A 29 2.62 0.69 -1.50
N HIS A 30 3.80 1.29 -1.45
CA HIS A 30 4.25 2.02 -0.27
C HIS A 30 3.77 3.48 -0.26
N VAL A 31 3.43 4.04 -1.42
CA VAL A 31 2.97 5.43 -1.56
C VAL A 31 1.72 5.71 -0.72
N PRO A 32 0.63 4.91 -0.75
CA PRO A 32 -0.54 5.14 0.10
C PRO A 32 -0.22 5.07 1.60
N ARG A 33 0.70 4.19 1.99
CA ARG A 33 1.16 4.07 3.38
C ARG A 33 1.91 5.33 3.83
N ARG A 34 2.79 5.88 2.98
CA ARG A 34 3.53 7.12 3.24
C ARG A 34 2.60 8.34 3.21
N PHE A 35 1.59 8.36 2.35
CA PHE A 35 0.58 9.41 2.29
C PHE A 35 -0.18 9.53 3.62
N LYS A 36 -0.62 8.40 4.19
CA LYS A 36 -1.29 8.39 5.50
C LYS A 36 -0.41 8.87 6.66
N SER A 37 0.92 8.78 6.50
CA SER A 37 1.90 9.30 7.45
C SER A 37 2.49 10.66 7.03
N ASN A 38 1.82 11.40 6.13
CA ASN A 38 2.24 12.72 5.62
C ASN A 38 3.68 12.77 5.09
N PHE A 39 4.17 11.67 4.52
CA PHE A 39 5.54 11.55 3.99
C PHE A 39 6.66 11.93 4.97
N ARG A 40 6.46 11.68 6.26
CA ARG A 40 7.50 11.91 7.28
C ARG A 40 8.75 11.07 6.97
N GLU A 41 9.90 11.73 6.88
CA GLU A 41 11.22 11.11 6.72
C GLU A 41 12.10 11.45 7.93
N GLY A 42 13.01 10.55 8.31
CA GLY A 42 13.98 10.80 9.39
C GLY A 42 13.41 10.89 10.81
N THR A 43 12.19 10.40 11.07
CA THR A 43 11.64 10.32 12.43
C THR A 43 11.87 8.93 13.01
N GLU A 44 12.71 8.86 14.03
CA GLU A 44 12.88 7.64 14.82
C GLU A 44 11.65 7.44 15.71
N ALA A 45 11.10 6.21 15.70
CA ALA A 45 10.01 5.87 16.60
C ALA A 45 10.52 5.98 18.04
N ALA A 46 9.86 6.80 18.86
CA ALA A 46 10.20 6.92 20.27
C ALA A 46 10.24 5.51 20.90
N PRO A 47 11.26 5.17 21.70
CA PRO A 47 11.36 3.87 22.32
C PRO A 47 10.11 3.63 23.15
N ARG A 48 9.40 2.53 22.87
CA ARG A 48 8.25 2.11 23.68
C ARG A 48 8.79 1.84 25.08
N SER A 49 8.46 2.69 26.05
CA SER A 49 8.60 2.30 27.45
C SER A 49 7.76 1.03 27.62
N LYS A 50 8.35 -0.02 28.19
CA LYS A 50 7.58 -1.15 28.70
C LYS A 50 6.69 -0.54 29.76
N GLY A 51 5.44 -0.22 29.40
CA GLY A 51 4.43 0.15 30.37
C GLY A 51 4.46 -0.92 31.44
N ALA A 52 4.65 -0.49 32.68
CA ALA A 52 4.62 -1.38 33.83
C ALA A 52 3.42 -2.32 33.65
N SER A 53 3.68 -3.62 33.72
CA SER A 53 2.62 -4.60 33.92
C SER A 53 1.73 -4.09 35.04
N SER A 54 0.46 -3.84 34.74
CA SER A 54 -0.52 -3.47 35.75
C SER A 54 -0.71 -4.66 36.69
N SER A 55 0.06 -4.68 37.77
CA SER A 55 -0.23 -5.49 38.96
C SER A 55 -1.08 -4.65 39.91
N GLY A 56 -2.21 -5.22 40.34
CA GLY A 56 -3.07 -4.71 41.42
C GLY A 56 -4.48 -4.37 40.91
N ASN A 57 -5.57 -4.96 41.38
CA ASN A 57 -5.84 -5.91 42.48
C ASN A 57 -6.82 -7.00 42.00
#